data_AF-A0A1X0QFV0-F1
#
_entry.id   AF-A0A1X0QFV0-F1
#
_cell.length_a   1.000
_cell.length_b   1.000
_cell.length_c   1.000
_cell.angle_alpha   90.00
_cell.angle_beta   90.00
_cell.angle_gamma   90.00
#
_symmetry.space_group_name_H-M   'P 1'
#
loop_
_entity.id
_entity.type
_entity.pdbx_description
1 polymer ?
#
loop_
_entity_poly.entity_id
_entity_poly.type
_entity_poly.pdbx_seq_one_letter_code
_entity_poly.pdbx_strand_id
1 'polypeptide(L)' 'MVKGCVTGPCKRTITLRKTLHPRSIKEASIKFIDTSSKIGKGRFQTSEEKRAFYGISKPEVNNSN' A
#
# COMPACT_ATOMS: atom_id res chain seq x y z
N MET A 1 -6.25 7.48 4.56
CA MET A 1 -4.93 7.94 4.06
C MET A 1 -4.81 9.42 4.35
N VAL A 2 -3.74 9.86 5.03
CA VAL A 2 -3.44 11.28 5.24
C VAL A 2 -2.37 11.68 4.22
N LYS A 3 -2.46 12.87 3.64
CA LYS A 3 -1.43 13.37 2.72
C LYS A 3 -0.14 13.63 3.49
N GLY A 4 0.96 12.98 3.09
CA GLY A 4 2.29 13.22 3.64
C GLY A 4 2.64 12.38 4.88
N CYS A 5 3.56 12.90 5.70
CA CYS A 5 4.07 12.22 6.90
C CYS A 5 3.20 12.52 8.13
N VAL A 6 3.25 11.61 9.11
CA VAL A 6 2.58 11.74 10.41
C VAL A 6 3.62 11.47 11.51
N THR A 7 3.44 12.06 12.70
CA THR A 7 4.40 11.96 13.80
C THR A 7 4.44 10.56 14.42
N GLY A 8 5.66 10.01 14.54
CA GLY A 8 5.98 8.78 15.26
C GLY A 8 5.93 7.49 14.42
N PRO A 9 6.60 6.39 14.85
CA PRO A 9 6.49 5.07 14.21
C PRO A 9 5.09 4.45 14.21
N CYS A 10 4.96 3.40 13.38
CA CYS A 10 3.80 2.54 13.28
C CYS A 10 3.29 2.06 14.64
N LYS A 11 1.96 1.90 14.76
CA LYS A 11 1.23 1.42 15.96
C LYS A 11 1.17 2.37 17.16
N ARG A 12 1.67 3.61 17.07
CA ARG A 12 1.46 4.63 18.13
C ARG A 12 0.09 5.28 18.02
N THR A 13 -0.54 5.51 19.17
CA THR A 13 -1.79 6.26 19.30
C THR A 13 -1.63 7.72 18.86
N ILE A 14 -2.54 8.21 18.03
CA ILE A 14 -2.54 9.58 17.51
C ILE A 14 -3.95 10.16 17.62
N THR A 15 -4.09 11.35 18.19
CA THR A 15 -5.36 12.07 18.29
C THR A 15 -5.53 13.03 17.12
N LEU A 16 -6.56 12.81 16.29
CA LEU A 16 -6.94 13.73 15.22
C LEU A 16 -8.00 14.73 15.71
N ARG A 17 -7.89 16.00 15.31
CA ARG A 17 -8.87 17.06 15.64
C ARG A 17 -9.28 17.84 14.39
N LYS A 18 -10.45 18.49 14.44
CA LYS A 18 -10.85 19.46 13.43
C LYS A 18 -9.93 20.68 13.44
N THR A 19 -9.78 21.34 12.29
CA THR A 19 -9.02 22.59 12.20
C THR A 19 -9.78 23.71 12.92
N LEU A 20 -9.05 24.58 13.64
CA LEU A 20 -9.65 25.69 14.37
C LEU A 20 -10.15 26.82 13.44
N HIS A 21 -9.52 26.96 12.28
CA HIS A 21 -9.88 27.96 11.27
C HIS A 21 -10.41 27.26 10.01
N PRO A 22 -11.38 27.86 9.30
CA PRO A 22 -11.89 27.30 8.05
C PRO A 22 -10.77 27.26 7.02
N ARG A 23 -10.57 26.08 6.43
CA ARG A 23 -9.62 25.85 5.33
C ARG A 23 -10.44 25.43 4.12
N SER A 24 -10.06 25.89 2.93
CA SER A 24 -10.63 25.36 1.69
C SER A 24 -10.17 23.91 1.52
N ILE A 25 -11.15 23.01 1.40
CA ILE A 25 -10.91 21.59 1.15
C ILE A 25 -11.05 21.39 -0.37
N LYS A 26 -10.05 20.75 -0.99
CA LYS A 26 -10.13 20.34 -2.39
C LYS A 26 -10.62 18.89 -2.41
N GLU A 27 -11.62 18.61 -3.23
CA GLU A 27 -11.98 17.24 -3.56
C GLU A 27 -10.86 16.59 -4.37
N ALA A 28 -10.44 15.40 -3.99
CA ALA A 28 -9.38 14.67 -4.66
C ALA A 28 -9.95 13.37 -5.22
N SER A 29 -9.95 13.24 -6.55
CA SER A 29 -10.20 11.96 -7.22
C SER A 29 -8.91 11.14 -7.25
N ILE A 30 -8.94 9.98 -6.62
CA ILE A 30 -7.78 9.08 -6.55
C ILE A 30 -7.82 8.15 -7.75
N LYS A 31 -6.83 8.24 -8.65
CA LYS A 31 -6.75 7.41 -9.86
C LYS A 31 -6.09 6.05 -9.64
N PHE A 32 -5.08 5.99 -8.77
CA PHE A 32 -4.26 4.80 -8.55
C PHE A 32 -3.68 4.79 -7.14
N ILE A 33 -3.55 3.60 -6.55
CA ILE A 33 -2.91 3.36 -5.26
C ILE A 33 -1.85 2.28 -5.50
N ASP A 34 -0.61 2.56 -5.11
CA ASP A 34 0.49 1.61 -5.22
C ASP A 34 0.41 0.56 -4.10
N THR A 35 0.08 -0.68 -4.45
CA THR A 35 0.00 -1.85 -3.58
C THR A 35 1.23 -2.74 -3.65
N SER A 36 2.29 -2.27 -4.32
CA SER A 36 3.56 -3.00 -4.38
C SER A 36 4.21 -3.18 -3.00
N SER A 37 4.97 -4.26 -2.86
CA SER A 37 5.72 -4.57 -1.64
C SER A 37 6.61 -3.41 -1.20
N LYS A 38 6.57 -3.08 0.09
CA LYS A 38 7.48 -2.12 0.75
C LYS A 38 8.71 -2.78 1.36
N ILE A 39 8.78 -4.11 1.33
CA ILE A 39 10.00 -4.85 1.63
C ILE A 39 10.84 -4.85 0.35
N GLY A 40 12.02 -4.21 0.41
CA GLY A 40 12.91 -4.04 -0.74
C GLY A 40 12.30 -3.16 -1.83
N LYS A 41 12.54 -3.50 -3.10
CA LYS A 41 12.03 -2.79 -4.28
C LYS A 41 10.85 -3.55 -4.90
N GLY A 42 9.63 -3.14 -4.58
CA GLY A 42 8.40 -3.72 -5.15
C GLY A 42 8.30 -3.54 -6.66
N ARG A 43 7.90 -4.60 -7.38
CA ARG A 43 7.77 -4.62 -8.86
C ARG A 43 6.36 -4.96 -9.36
N PHE A 44 5.57 -5.67 -8.56
CA PHE A 44 4.23 -6.15 -8.93
C PHE A 44 3.20 -5.51 -8.00
N GLN A 45 2.04 -5.16 -8.55
CA GLN A 45 0.92 -4.58 -7.79
C GLN A 45 0.05 -5.68 -7.17
N THR A 46 -0.09 -6.81 -7.87
CA THR A 46 -0.85 -7.97 -7.40
C THR A 46 0.02 -9.22 -7.34
N SER A 47 -0.41 -10.20 -6.55
CA SER A 47 0.21 -11.53 -6.51
C SER A 47 0.05 -12.28 -7.83
N GLU A 48 -1.04 -12.03 -8.56
CA GLU A 48 -1.33 -12.64 -9.85
C GLU A 48 -0.35 -12.17 -10.93
N GLU A 49 -0.06 -10.87 -10.99
CA GLU A 49 0.98 -10.31 -11.89
C GLU A 49 2.34 -10.97 -11.63
N LYS A 50 2.69 -11.18 -10.36
CA LYS A 50 3.92 -11.87 -9.97
C LYS A 50 3.93 -13.32 -10.46
N ARG A 51 2.82 -14.05 -10.29
CA ARG A 51 2.69 -15.45 -10.73
C ARG A 51 2.74 -15.56 -12.25
N ALA A 52 2.04 -14.68 -12.97
CA ALA A 52 2.07 -14.64 -14.42
C ALA A 52 3.47 -14.33 -14.96
N PHE A 53 4.23 -13.47 -14.29
CA PHE A 53 5.60 -13.12 -14.70
C PHE A 53 6.61 -14.26 -14.45
N TYR A 54 6.57 -14.90 -13.29
CA TYR A 54 7.53 -15.96 -12.95
C TYR A 54 7.11 -17.36 -13.44
N GLY A 55 5.84 -17.54 -13.80
CA GLY A 55 5.27 -18.84 -14.14
C GLY A 55 5.12 -19.75 -12.90
N ILE A 56 4.95 -21.05 -13.18
CA ILE A 56 4.81 -22.06 -12.12
C ILE A 56 6.16 -22.25 -11.44
N SER A 57 6.19 -22.03 -10.13
CA SER A 57 7.40 -22.18 -9.34
C SER A 57 7.63 -23.65 -8.96
N LYS A 58 8.90 -24.07 -8.84
CA LYS A 58 9.26 -25.44 -8.38
C LYS A 58 8.58 -25.88 -7.08
N PRO A 59 8.44 -25.04 -6.02
CA PRO A 59 7.73 -25.47 -4.81
C PRO A 59 6.23 -25.72 -5.03
N GLU A 60 5.58 -25.02 -5.97
CA GLU A 60 4.17 -25.27 -6.29
C GLU A 60 3.96 -26.65 -6.94
N VAL A 61 4.93 -27.13 -7.73
CA VAL A 61 4.88 -28.47 -8.36
C VAL A 61 5.05 -29.59 -7.33
N ASN A 62 5.84 -29.37 -6.28
CA ASN A 62 6.11 -30.40 -5.28
C ASN A 62 4.97 -30.57 -4.27
N ASN A 63 4.14 -29.54 -4.05
CA ASN A 63 3.01 -29.56 -3.13
C ASN A 63 1.71 -30.10 -3.74
N SER A 64 1.70 -30.44 -5.03
CA SER A 64 0.54 -31.01 -5.74
C SER A 64 0.51 -32.55 -5.78
N ASN A 65 1.35 -33.23 -4.98
CA ASN A 65 1.36 -34.68 -4.81
C ASN A 65 0.72 -35.10 -3.48
#